data_AF-A0A946N140-F1
#
_entry.id   AF-A0A946N140-F1
#
_cell.length_a   1.000
_cell.length_b   1.000
_cell.length_c   1.000
_cell.angle_alpha   90.00
_cell.angle_beta   90.00
_cell.angle_gamma   90.00
#
_symmetry.space_group_name_H-M   'P 1'
#
loop_
_entity.id
_entity.type
_entity.pdbx_description
1 polymer ?
#
loop_
_entity_poly.entity_id
_entity_poly.type
_entity_poly.pdbx_seq_one_letter_code
_entity_poly.pdbx_strand_id
1 'polypeptide(L)'
;GRAEITEITQTFVRERGLNPVGLAGFQNRYALAMRRERAEELGVVSVQDLAPLASMLSAGGDLEFFGRSEWKRLQSLYDLDFAQELTFDAALMYTAVEAGQVDVISAYSTDGRVAAYDLVLLEDPRQALLSYDAMLLASSAAAQDPRFTAALAPVLGAISDEAMREANKMVDVEGRSVSEATAYLQAIINKPR
;
A
#
# COMPACT_ATOMS: atom_id res chain seq x y z
N GLY A 1 -9.27 6.43 -12.20
CA GLY A 1 -9.44 6.44 -10.71
C GLY A 1 -9.64 5.03 -10.17
N ARG A 2 -9.77 4.82 -8.84
CA ARG A 2 -9.89 3.47 -8.23
C ARG A 2 -10.99 2.58 -8.85
N ALA A 3 -12.18 3.15 -9.06
CA ALA A 3 -13.32 2.43 -9.64
C ALA A 3 -13.03 1.94 -11.08
N GLU A 4 -12.41 2.79 -11.89
CA GLU A 4 -12.02 2.48 -13.26
C GLU A 4 -10.97 1.35 -13.32
N ILE A 5 -9.95 1.38 -12.46
CA ILE A 5 -8.97 0.30 -12.36
C ILE A 5 -9.64 -1.01 -11.96
N THR A 6 -10.58 -0.94 -11.02
CA THR A 6 -11.35 -2.11 -10.59
C THR A 6 -12.16 -2.69 -11.76
N GLU A 7 -12.84 -1.85 -12.52
CA GLU A 7 -13.64 -2.26 -13.69
C GLU A 7 -12.79 -2.90 -14.80
N ILE A 8 -11.65 -2.28 -15.14
CA ILE A 8 -10.69 -2.82 -16.12
C ILE A 8 -10.19 -4.19 -15.65
N THR A 9 -9.80 -4.30 -14.37
CA THR A 9 -9.30 -5.55 -13.79
C THR A 9 -10.36 -6.64 -13.82
N GLN A 10 -11.60 -6.32 -13.44
CA GLN A 10 -12.71 -7.27 -13.48
C GLN A 10 -12.99 -7.77 -14.90
N THR A 11 -12.91 -6.89 -15.91
CA THR A 11 -13.06 -7.28 -17.31
C THR A 11 -11.92 -8.21 -17.74
N PHE A 12 -10.68 -7.83 -17.46
CA PHE A 12 -9.47 -8.60 -17.80
C PHE A 12 -9.47 -10.02 -17.23
N VAL A 13 -9.94 -10.20 -15.99
CA VAL A 13 -10.00 -11.53 -15.35
C VAL A 13 -11.17 -12.36 -15.87
N ARG A 14 -12.32 -11.75 -16.18
CA ARG A 14 -13.48 -12.43 -16.80
C ARG A 14 -13.13 -13.00 -18.17
N GLU A 15 -12.39 -12.25 -18.99
CA GLU A 15 -11.90 -12.71 -20.30
C GLU A 15 -10.99 -13.95 -20.20
N ARG A 16 -10.39 -14.18 -19.02
CA ARG A 16 -9.53 -15.34 -18.73
C ARG A 16 -10.28 -16.47 -18.02
N GLY A 17 -11.61 -16.40 -17.93
CA GLY A 17 -12.44 -17.44 -17.31
C GLY A 17 -12.44 -17.43 -15.78
N LEU A 18 -11.98 -16.34 -15.16
CA LEU A 18 -12.04 -16.13 -13.71
C LEU A 18 -13.21 -15.20 -13.36
N ASN A 19 -13.81 -15.41 -12.19
CA ASN A 19 -14.90 -14.58 -11.71
C ASN A 19 -14.40 -13.70 -10.56
N PRO A 20 -14.51 -12.37 -10.67
CA PRO A 20 -14.25 -11.48 -9.55
C PRO A 20 -15.36 -11.66 -8.52
N VAL A 21 -15.01 -12.10 -7.32
CA VAL A 21 -15.95 -12.28 -6.20
C VAL A 21 -16.19 -10.95 -5.49
N GLY A 22 -15.16 -10.13 -5.37
CA GLY A 22 -15.23 -8.81 -4.75
C GLY A 22 -13.89 -8.38 -4.18
N LEU A 23 -13.86 -7.21 -3.54
CA LEU A 23 -12.67 -6.67 -2.89
C LEU A 23 -12.68 -7.00 -1.40
N ALA A 24 -11.53 -7.34 -0.82
CA ALA A 24 -11.40 -7.62 0.61
C ALA A 24 -11.52 -6.35 1.48
N GLY A 25 -11.24 -5.17 0.92
CA GLY A 25 -11.43 -3.86 1.56
C GLY A 25 -10.16 -3.01 1.63
N PHE A 26 -9.00 -3.64 1.71
CA PHE A 26 -7.71 -2.98 1.84
C PHE A 26 -6.98 -2.86 0.49
N GLN A 27 -6.02 -1.95 0.44
CA GLN A 27 -5.12 -1.74 -0.69
C GLN A 27 -3.68 -1.97 -0.26
N ASN A 28 -2.91 -2.70 -1.08
CA ASN A 28 -1.46 -2.77 -0.93
C ASN A 28 -0.76 -1.85 -1.94
N ARG A 29 -1.11 -0.57 -1.89
CA ARG A 29 -0.55 0.42 -2.84
C ARG A 29 0.82 0.90 -2.39
N TYR A 30 1.63 1.33 -3.36
CA TYR A 30 2.78 2.17 -3.09
C TYR A 30 2.37 3.45 -2.37
N ALA A 31 3.28 3.95 -1.56
CA ALA A 31 3.22 5.20 -0.83
C ALA A 31 4.62 5.83 -0.79
N LEU A 32 4.68 7.12 -0.49
CA LEU A 32 5.92 7.76 -0.03
C LEU A 32 5.87 7.86 1.50
N ALA A 33 6.99 7.62 2.16
CA ALA A 33 7.11 7.67 3.60
C ALA A 33 8.28 8.57 4.04
N MET A 34 8.10 9.26 5.16
CA MET A 34 9.12 10.12 5.78
C MET A 34 9.23 9.81 7.27
N ARG A 35 10.39 10.08 7.89
CA ARG A 35 10.48 10.09 9.37
C ARG A 35 9.47 11.08 9.92
N ARG A 36 8.72 10.69 10.95
CA ARG A 36 7.69 11.55 11.56
C ARG A 36 8.24 12.92 11.97
N GLU A 37 9.34 12.92 12.72
CA GLU A 37 10.02 14.15 13.16
C GLU A 37 10.35 15.06 11.98
N ARG A 38 10.95 14.50 10.92
CA ARG A 38 11.34 15.29 9.73
C ARG A 38 10.14 15.84 8.95
N ALA A 39 9.07 15.05 8.86
CA ALA A 39 7.83 15.48 8.23
C ALA A 39 7.19 16.63 9.01
N GLU A 40 7.16 16.54 10.35
CA GLU A 40 6.64 17.58 11.23
C GLU A 40 7.49 18.87 11.17
N GLU A 41 8.81 18.76 11.18
CA GLU A 41 9.74 19.89 11.02
C GLU A 41 9.50 20.68 9.74
N LEU A 42 9.24 19.97 8.64
CA LEU A 42 9.04 20.55 7.31
C LEU A 42 7.58 20.92 7.02
N GLY A 43 6.65 20.54 7.92
CA GLY A 43 5.21 20.72 7.71
C GLY A 43 4.65 19.87 6.56
N VAL A 44 5.22 18.68 6.32
CA VAL A 44 4.85 17.80 5.20
C VAL A 44 3.88 16.73 5.69
N VAL A 45 2.65 16.75 5.19
CA VAL A 45 1.65 15.68 5.44
C VAL A 45 1.23 14.98 4.16
N SER A 46 1.49 15.60 3.01
CA SER A 46 1.13 15.09 1.69
C SER A 46 2.28 15.22 0.69
N VAL A 47 2.17 14.49 -0.42
CA VAL A 47 3.05 14.64 -1.59
C VAL A 47 2.97 16.07 -2.16
N GLN A 48 1.82 16.75 -1.99
CA GLN A 48 1.65 18.13 -2.43
C GLN A 48 2.52 19.11 -1.62
N ASP A 49 2.67 18.87 -0.32
CA ASP A 49 3.51 19.69 0.58
C ASP A 49 5.00 19.38 0.39
N LEU A 50 5.30 18.11 0.05
CA LEU A 50 6.66 17.63 -0.23
C LEU A 50 7.23 18.23 -1.52
N ALA A 51 6.42 18.32 -2.58
CA ALA A 51 6.85 18.74 -3.91
C ALA A 51 7.73 20.00 -3.95
N PRO A 52 7.37 21.15 -3.32
CA PRO A 52 8.21 22.36 -3.34
C PRO A 52 9.56 22.20 -2.61
N LEU A 53 9.71 21.18 -1.76
CA LEU A 53 10.94 20.92 -1.01
C LEU A 53 11.83 19.86 -1.66
N ALA A 54 11.30 19.10 -2.63
CA ALA A 54 11.95 17.91 -3.18
C ALA A 54 13.38 18.19 -3.68
N SER A 55 13.62 19.34 -4.32
CA SER A 55 14.93 19.73 -4.87
C SER A 55 16.02 19.98 -3.80
N MET A 56 15.65 19.98 -2.51
CA MET A 56 16.57 20.03 -1.38
C MET A 56 16.64 18.72 -0.59
N LEU A 57 15.79 17.75 -0.93
CA LEU A 57 15.63 16.49 -0.23
C LEU A 57 16.15 15.33 -1.09
N SER A 58 16.33 14.20 -0.43
CA SER A 58 16.76 12.95 -1.05
C SER A 58 15.68 11.89 -0.96
N ALA A 59 15.47 11.16 -2.06
CA ALA A 59 14.54 10.05 -2.14
C ALA A 59 15.30 8.72 -2.23
N GLY A 60 14.86 7.74 -1.44
CA GLY A 60 15.28 6.34 -1.53
C GLY A 60 14.19 5.47 -2.14
N GLY A 61 14.56 4.53 -3.00
CA GLY A 61 13.64 3.58 -3.58
C GLY A 61 14.35 2.31 -4.01
N ASP A 62 13.61 1.23 -4.21
CA ASP A 62 14.14 0.11 -4.98
C ASP A 62 14.17 0.44 -6.49
N LEU A 63 14.99 -0.29 -7.25
CA LEU A 63 15.16 -0.04 -8.68
C LEU A 63 13.86 -0.21 -9.48
N GLU A 64 12.98 -1.12 -9.05
CA GLU A 64 11.71 -1.33 -9.73
C GLU A 64 10.81 -0.12 -9.57
N PHE A 65 10.73 0.45 -8.37
CA PHE A 65 9.86 1.58 -8.07
C PHE A 65 10.17 2.79 -8.96
N PHE A 66 11.43 3.18 -9.09
CA PHE A 66 11.81 4.29 -9.97
C PHE A 66 11.58 4.00 -11.46
N GLY A 67 11.58 2.73 -11.86
CA GLY A 67 11.23 2.31 -13.22
C GLY A 67 9.73 2.29 -13.51
N ARG A 68 8.86 2.28 -12.49
CA ARG A 68 7.42 2.10 -12.62
C ARG A 68 6.69 3.34 -13.12
N SER A 69 5.49 3.11 -13.65
CA SER A 69 4.61 4.18 -14.14
C SER A 69 4.14 5.12 -13.04
N GLU A 70 4.07 4.60 -11.82
CA GLU A 70 3.67 5.28 -10.60
C GLU A 70 4.66 6.38 -10.22
N TRP A 71 5.97 6.10 -10.29
CA TRP A 71 6.98 7.13 -10.05
C TRP A 71 6.92 8.25 -11.09
N LYS A 72 6.82 7.89 -12.38
CA LYS A 72 6.66 8.86 -13.46
C LYS A 72 5.39 9.70 -13.32
N ARG A 73 4.30 9.11 -12.81
CA ARG A 73 3.06 9.83 -12.50
C ARG A 73 3.24 10.79 -11.33
N LEU A 74 3.94 10.40 -10.27
CA LEU A 74 4.28 11.30 -9.17
C LEU A 74 5.07 12.51 -9.69
N GLN A 75 6.15 12.28 -10.44
CA GLN A 75 6.96 13.32 -11.06
C GLN A 75 6.09 14.25 -11.93
N SER A 76 5.28 13.70 -12.84
CA SER A 76 4.47 14.50 -13.76
C SER A 76 3.30 15.25 -13.10
N LEU A 77 2.66 14.68 -12.08
CA LEU A 77 1.46 15.27 -11.47
C LEU A 77 1.79 16.28 -10.39
N TYR A 78 2.93 16.13 -9.72
CA TYR A 78 3.36 16.98 -8.62
C TYR A 78 4.53 17.89 -8.96
N ASP A 79 5.16 17.72 -10.13
CA ASP A 79 6.46 18.33 -10.45
C ASP A 79 7.53 17.91 -9.41
N LEU A 80 7.48 16.62 -9.05
CA LEU A 80 8.30 16.06 -7.97
C LEU A 80 9.71 15.78 -8.51
N ASP A 81 10.66 16.65 -8.18
CA ASP A 81 12.06 16.56 -8.61
C ASP A 81 12.99 16.59 -7.40
N PHE A 82 13.62 15.46 -7.08
CA PHE A 82 14.48 15.33 -5.90
C PHE A 82 15.92 15.75 -6.17
N ALA A 83 16.60 16.29 -5.15
CA ALA A 83 18.02 16.60 -5.26
C ALA A 83 18.85 15.35 -5.61
N GLN A 84 18.46 14.22 -5.04
CA GLN A 84 19.07 12.91 -5.28
C GLN A 84 18.01 11.80 -5.18
N GLU A 85 18.08 10.86 -6.12
CA GLU A 85 17.34 9.59 -6.10
C GLU A 85 18.34 8.45 -5.91
N LEU A 86 18.25 7.75 -4.77
CA LEU A 86 19.18 6.70 -4.38
C LEU A 86 18.48 5.34 -4.40
N THR A 87 19.10 4.37 -5.05
CA THR A 87 18.59 2.99 -5.09
C THR A 87 19.08 2.20 -3.89
N PHE A 88 18.16 1.51 -3.20
CA PHE A 88 18.46 0.61 -2.10
C PHE A 88 17.86 -0.78 -2.33
N ASP A 89 18.46 -1.79 -1.70
CA ASP A 89 17.74 -3.03 -1.44
C ASP A 89 16.53 -2.75 -0.52
N ALA A 90 15.39 -3.37 -0.80
CA ALA A 90 14.15 -3.18 -0.04
C ALA A 90 14.30 -3.48 1.48
N ALA A 91 15.27 -4.31 1.84
CA ALA A 91 15.61 -4.60 3.23
C ALA A 91 16.38 -3.45 3.93
N LEU A 92 17.14 -2.65 3.18
CA LEU A 92 18.01 -1.59 3.70
C LEU A 92 17.39 -0.21 3.62
N MET A 93 16.40 -0.01 2.75
CA MET A 93 15.74 1.27 2.52
C MET A 93 15.15 1.89 3.80
N TYR A 94 14.53 1.07 4.67
CA TYR A 94 13.96 1.55 5.93
C TYR A 94 15.04 2.00 6.93
N THR A 95 16.18 1.31 6.98
CA THR A 95 17.31 1.71 7.81
C THR A 95 17.98 2.98 7.26
N ALA A 96 18.01 3.16 5.94
CA ALA A 96 18.57 4.36 5.32
C ALA A 96 17.75 5.62 5.67
N VAL A 97 16.41 5.53 5.65
CA VAL A 97 15.56 6.64 6.07
C VAL A 97 15.60 6.84 7.58
N GLU A 98 15.67 5.79 8.40
CA GLU A 98 15.84 5.93 9.85
C GLU A 98 17.15 6.67 10.19
N ALA A 99 18.26 6.30 9.54
CA ALA A 99 19.57 6.88 9.76
C ALA A 99 19.76 8.28 9.16
N GLY A 100 18.74 8.85 8.50
CA GLY A 100 18.87 10.17 7.87
C GLY A 100 19.67 10.22 6.59
N GLN A 101 19.98 9.07 5.98
CA GLN A 101 20.70 9.01 4.69
C GLN A 101 19.80 9.44 3.53
N VAL A 102 18.50 9.20 3.66
CA VAL A 102 17.46 9.76 2.79
C VAL A 102 16.36 10.42 3.60
N ASP A 103 15.64 11.37 2.99
CA ASP A 103 14.53 12.08 3.61
C ASP A 103 13.19 11.37 3.38
N VAL A 104 13.02 10.81 2.18
CA VAL A 104 11.79 10.16 1.72
C VAL A 104 12.13 8.77 1.19
N ILE A 105 11.28 7.77 1.43
CA ILE A 105 11.39 6.47 0.76
C ILE A 105 10.09 6.06 0.08
N SER A 106 10.20 5.16 -0.91
CA SER A 106 9.04 4.36 -1.31
C SER A 106 8.68 3.38 -0.20
N ALA A 107 7.38 3.12 -0.03
CA ALA A 107 6.87 2.18 0.94
C ALA A 107 5.60 1.52 0.41
N TYR A 108 5.16 0.45 1.05
CA TYR A 108 3.80 -0.06 0.89
C TYR A 108 2.91 0.47 2.02
N SER A 109 1.70 0.87 1.66
CA SER A 109 0.69 1.38 2.60
C SER A 109 0.38 0.42 3.77
N THR A 110 0.58 -0.88 3.56
CA THR A 110 0.34 -1.94 4.56
C THR A 110 1.61 -2.52 5.19
N ASP A 111 2.79 -1.97 4.89
CA ASP A 111 4.06 -2.47 5.43
C ASP A 111 4.16 -2.17 6.93
N GLY A 112 4.35 -3.22 7.74
CA GLY A 112 4.46 -3.10 9.20
C GLY A 112 5.68 -2.28 9.65
N ARG A 113 6.71 -2.20 8.80
CA ARG A 113 7.94 -1.45 9.10
C ARG A 113 7.72 0.06 9.17
N VAL A 114 6.71 0.59 8.49
CA VAL A 114 6.34 2.01 8.61
C VAL A 114 6.10 2.40 10.07
N ALA A 115 5.39 1.56 10.82
CA ALA A 115 5.16 1.79 12.25
C ALA A 115 6.41 1.49 13.09
N ALA A 116 7.19 0.46 12.74
CA ALA A 116 8.39 0.07 13.48
C ALA A 116 9.49 1.14 13.47
N TYR A 117 9.60 1.88 12.36
CA TYR A 117 10.60 2.93 12.15
C TYR A 117 10.06 4.35 12.39
N ASP A 118 8.88 4.48 13.01
CA ASP A 118 8.17 5.75 13.24
C ASP A 118 8.09 6.67 12.01
N LEU A 119 7.65 6.07 10.89
CA LEU A 119 7.46 6.77 9.64
C LEU A 119 6.01 7.20 9.46
N VAL A 120 5.81 8.30 8.74
CA VAL A 120 4.49 8.74 8.26
C VAL A 120 4.37 8.46 6.78
N LEU A 121 3.22 7.94 6.36
CA LEU A 121 2.84 7.85 4.96
C LEU A 121 2.30 9.20 4.51
N LEU A 122 2.78 9.70 3.39
CA LEU A 122 2.31 10.96 2.81
C LEU A 122 1.01 10.75 2.04
N GLU A 123 0.04 11.62 2.26
CA GLU A 123 -1.19 11.64 1.48
C GLU A 123 -0.90 11.97 0.00
N ASP A 124 -1.59 11.29 -0.92
CA ASP A 124 -1.51 11.52 -2.36
C ASP A 124 -2.84 12.11 -2.87
N PRO A 125 -3.09 13.41 -2.68
CA PRO A 125 -4.38 14.04 -3.02
C PRO A 125 -4.72 14.02 -4.53
N ARG A 126 -3.71 13.91 -5.41
CA ARG A 126 -3.90 13.84 -6.88
C ARG A 126 -3.99 12.40 -7.39
N GLN A 127 -3.90 11.41 -6.50
CA GLN A 127 -4.01 9.99 -6.80
C GLN A 127 -3.03 9.54 -7.90
N ALA A 128 -1.79 10.01 -7.82
CA ALA A 128 -0.70 9.61 -8.71
C ALA A 128 -0.32 8.13 -8.54
N LEU A 129 -0.36 7.64 -7.30
CA LEU A 129 -0.13 6.26 -6.91
C LEU A 129 -1.41 5.46 -7.09
N LEU A 130 -1.36 4.52 -8.04
CA LEU A 130 -2.52 3.72 -8.42
C LEU A 130 -3.02 2.85 -7.26
N SER A 131 -4.30 2.50 -7.32
CA SER A 131 -4.92 1.58 -6.38
C SER A 131 -4.45 0.14 -6.61
N TYR A 132 -4.11 -0.55 -5.53
CA TYR A 132 -3.74 -1.98 -5.52
C TYR A 132 -4.72 -2.72 -4.61
N ASP A 133 -5.97 -2.81 -5.05
CA ASP A 133 -7.03 -3.46 -4.28
C ASP A 133 -6.84 -4.98 -4.20
N ALA A 134 -7.02 -5.54 -3.01
CA ALA A 134 -7.03 -6.99 -2.81
C ALA A 134 -8.34 -7.59 -3.36
N MET A 135 -8.29 -8.08 -4.60
CA MET A 135 -9.43 -8.70 -5.28
C MET A 135 -9.44 -10.21 -5.09
N LEU A 136 -10.57 -10.73 -4.61
CA LEU A 136 -10.82 -12.16 -4.53
C LEU A 136 -11.33 -12.67 -5.87
N LEU A 137 -10.68 -13.70 -6.40
CA LEU A 137 -11.04 -14.36 -7.65
C LEU A 137 -11.46 -15.80 -7.38
N ALA A 138 -12.45 -16.28 -8.14
CA ALA A 138 -12.91 -17.66 -8.10
C ALA A 138 -13.03 -18.25 -9.50
N SER A 139 -12.94 -19.58 -9.62
CA SER A 139 -13.32 -20.25 -10.85
C SER A 139 -14.82 -20.09 -11.11
N SER A 140 -15.25 -20.23 -12.37
CA SER A 140 -16.68 -20.21 -12.71
C SER A 140 -17.50 -21.25 -11.97
N ALA A 141 -16.95 -22.44 -11.72
CA ALA A 141 -17.64 -23.47 -10.94
C ALA A 141 -17.82 -23.05 -9.48
N ALA A 142 -16.78 -22.50 -8.84
CA ALA A 142 -16.86 -22.07 -7.44
C ALA A 142 -17.79 -20.85 -7.26
N ALA A 143 -17.74 -19.89 -8.19
CA ALA A 143 -18.60 -18.71 -8.16
C ALA A 143 -20.10 -19.03 -8.31
N GLN A 144 -20.45 -20.20 -8.85
CA GLN A 144 -21.82 -20.69 -8.96
C GLN A 144 -22.29 -21.48 -7.72
N ASP A 145 -21.40 -21.87 -6.80
CA ASP A 145 -21.79 -22.56 -5.56
C ASP A 145 -22.24 -21.53 -4.50
N PRO A 146 -23.53 -21.52 -4.11
CA PRO A 146 -24.03 -20.56 -3.13
C PRO A 146 -23.36 -20.68 -1.75
N ARG A 147 -22.85 -21.87 -1.39
CA ARG A 147 -22.14 -22.07 -0.11
C ARG A 147 -20.78 -21.39 -0.14
N PHE A 148 -20.11 -21.43 -1.29
CA PHE A 148 -18.83 -20.76 -1.49
C PHE A 148 -18.99 -19.24 -1.44
N THR A 149 -19.98 -18.68 -2.14
CA THR A 149 -20.25 -17.24 -2.11
C THR A 149 -20.67 -16.78 -0.71
N ALA A 150 -21.51 -17.55 0.00
CA ALA A 150 -21.87 -17.28 1.38
C ALA A 150 -20.67 -17.30 2.34
N ALA A 151 -19.71 -18.21 2.13
CA ALA A 151 -18.50 -18.30 2.96
C ALA A 151 -17.56 -17.09 2.76
N LEU A 152 -17.52 -16.51 1.56
CA LEU A 152 -16.67 -15.34 1.26
C LEU A 152 -17.34 -14.00 1.54
N ALA A 153 -18.67 -13.94 1.59
CA ALA A 153 -19.42 -12.71 1.81
C ALA A 153 -18.94 -11.89 3.04
N PRO A 154 -18.61 -12.48 4.20
CA PRO A 154 -18.12 -11.72 5.35
C PRO A 154 -16.81 -10.97 5.10
N VAL A 155 -15.96 -11.49 4.22
CA VAL A 155 -14.63 -10.91 3.91
C VAL A 155 -14.75 -9.66 3.05
N LEU A 156 -15.81 -9.55 2.24
CA LEU A 156 -15.94 -8.50 1.24
C LEU A 156 -16.05 -7.11 1.90
N GLY A 157 -15.05 -6.26 1.66
CA GLY A 157 -14.92 -4.93 2.24
C GLY A 157 -14.70 -4.91 3.76
N ALA A 158 -14.30 -6.02 4.38
CA ALA A 158 -14.19 -6.15 5.84
C ALA A 158 -12.87 -5.61 6.41
N ILE A 159 -11.82 -5.69 5.62
CA ILE A 159 -10.46 -5.46 6.08
C ILE A 159 -10.07 -4.04 5.67
N SER A 160 -9.85 -3.15 6.63
CA SER A 160 -9.30 -1.81 6.36
C SER A 160 -7.79 -1.85 6.15
N ASP A 161 -7.21 -0.77 5.62
CA ASP A 161 -5.76 -0.63 5.47
C ASP A 161 -5.05 -0.69 6.83
N GLU A 162 -5.64 -0.09 7.88
CA GLU A 162 -5.11 -0.13 9.24
C GLU A 162 -5.13 -1.55 9.81
N ALA A 163 -6.22 -2.29 9.58
CA ALA A 163 -6.33 -3.68 10.02
C ALA A 163 -5.27 -4.55 9.34
N MET A 164 -5.07 -4.39 8.02
CA MET A 164 -4.05 -5.16 7.32
C MET A 164 -2.63 -4.78 7.75
N ARG A 165 -2.35 -3.49 7.94
CA ARG A 165 -1.04 -3.02 8.43
C ARG A 165 -0.70 -3.59 9.80
N GLU A 166 -1.68 -3.65 10.72
CA GLU A 166 -1.49 -4.26 12.03
C GLU A 166 -1.23 -5.78 11.91
N ALA A 167 -1.96 -6.47 11.05
CA ALA A 167 -1.74 -7.89 10.80
C ALA A 167 -0.33 -8.19 10.25
N ASN A 168 0.15 -7.37 9.30
CA ASN A 168 1.50 -7.50 8.75
C ASN A 168 2.57 -7.20 9.80
N LYS A 169 2.38 -6.16 10.61
CA LYS A 169 3.29 -5.81 11.72
C LYS A 169 3.48 -6.98 12.69
N MET A 170 2.39 -7.69 13.05
CA MET A 170 2.49 -8.87 13.93
C MET A 170 3.48 -9.90 13.39
N VAL A 171 3.53 -10.11 12.08
CA VAL A 171 4.43 -11.09 11.45
C VAL A 171 5.84 -10.51 11.25
N ASP A 172 5.92 -9.37 10.58
CA ASP A 172 7.19 -8.83 10.07
C ASP A 172 8.05 -8.20 11.17
N VAL A 173 7.42 -7.68 12.22
CA VAL A 173 8.08 -6.90 13.28
C VAL A 173 8.05 -7.65 14.61
N GLU A 174 6.89 -8.19 14.99
CA GLU A 174 6.73 -8.87 16.28
C GLU A 174 7.12 -10.36 16.24
N GLY A 175 7.39 -10.90 15.05
CA GLY A 175 7.80 -12.30 14.85
C GLY A 175 6.70 -13.32 15.18
N ARG A 176 5.43 -12.88 15.22
CA ARG A 176 4.27 -13.74 15.47
C ARG A 176 3.95 -14.58 14.25
N SER A 177 3.20 -15.66 14.46
CA SER A 177 2.84 -16.55 13.36
C SER A 177 1.78 -15.93 12.44
N VAL A 178 1.81 -16.30 11.15
CA VAL A 178 0.75 -15.94 10.19
C VAL A 178 -0.63 -16.40 10.69
N SER A 179 -0.71 -17.50 11.44
CA SER A 179 -1.95 -17.98 12.04
C SER A 179 -2.53 -17.00 13.06
N GLU A 180 -1.69 -16.33 13.85
CA GLU A 180 -2.14 -15.33 14.80
C GLU A 180 -2.63 -14.05 14.12
N ALA A 181 -1.89 -13.58 13.11
CA ALA A 181 -2.31 -12.45 12.29
C ALA A 181 -3.64 -12.74 11.56
N THR A 182 -3.81 -13.96 11.07
CA THR A 182 -5.07 -14.42 10.44
C THR A 182 -6.21 -14.45 11.46
N ALA A 183 -5.97 -14.93 12.69
CA ALA A 183 -6.98 -14.93 13.74
C ALA A 183 -7.43 -13.51 14.13
N TYR A 184 -6.49 -12.55 14.16
CA TYR A 184 -6.81 -11.13 14.35
C TYR A 184 -7.72 -10.60 13.24
N LEU A 185 -7.41 -10.84 11.97
CA LEU A 185 -8.26 -10.43 10.84
C LEU A 185 -9.62 -11.16 10.87
N GLN A 186 -9.66 -12.44 11.23
CA GLN A 186 -10.89 -13.21 11.37
C GLN A 186 -11.82 -12.58 12.42
N ALA A 187 -11.26 -12.11 13.53
CA ALA A 187 -12.04 -11.43 14.57
C ALA A 187 -12.66 -10.12 14.05
N ILE A 188 -11.99 -9.41 13.15
CA ILE A 188 -12.53 -8.20 12.48
C ILE A 188 -13.64 -8.58 11.50
N ILE A 189 -13.38 -9.59 10.66
CA ILE A 189 -14.34 -10.09 9.66
C ILE A 189 -15.65 -10.55 10.31
N ASN A 190 -15.57 -11.16 11.50
CA ASN A 190 -16.72 -11.71 12.20
C ASN A 190 -17.49 -10.68 13.05
N LYS A 191 -17.05 -9.41 13.11
CA LYS A 191 -17.84 -8.37 13.81
C LYS A 191 -19.13 -8.10 13.04
N PRO A 192 -20.29 -8.04 13.72
CA PRO A 192 -21.53 -7.63 13.07
C PRO A 192 -21.37 -6.19 12.55
N ARG A 193 -21.80 -5.98 11.30
CA ARG A 193 -21.82 -4.66 10.64
C ARG A 193 -23.14 -3.94 10.88
#